data_AF-A0A8H3EZ26-F1
#
_entry.id   AF-A0A8H3EZ26-F1
#
_cell.length_a   1.000
_cell.length_b   1.000
_cell.length_c   1.000
_cell.angle_alpha   90.00
_cell.angle_beta   90.00
_cell.angle_gamma   90.00
#
_symmetry.space_group_name_H-M   'P 1'
#
loop_
_entity.id
_entity.type
_entity.pdbx_description
1 polymer ?
#
loop_
_entity_poly.entity_id
_entity_poly.type
_entity_poly.pdbx_seq_one_letter_code
_entity_poly.pdbx_strand_id
1 'polypeptide(L)'
;MPLITDSLDSLPYLDNSTPESLASARALISASLPPSSTTSPHPSLPSPPPSLLAGKYRPTATSAPNPLSSIKTSHYESPSTLREACISSFYLGKRQQTLELLEQFGKNSWLVHNSVLEDELRALEKELVQCREETTGVNRERKQLQVGAKEEMEGLEREWRRGVGRVVEVEVGLGELEMERVRLLREGGH
;
A
#
# COMPACT_ATOMS: atom_id res chain seq x y z
N MET A 1 14.80 12.92 16.47
CA MET A 1 13.98 11.73 16.17
C MET A 1 13.56 11.17 17.50
N PRO A 2 12.28 11.23 17.91
CA PRO A 2 11.88 10.51 19.12
C PRO A 2 12.11 9.03 18.80
N LEU A 3 12.98 8.38 19.56
CA LEU A 3 13.09 6.93 19.53
C LEU A 3 11.75 6.42 20.04
N ILE A 4 10.99 5.75 19.18
CA ILE A 4 9.78 5.03 19.60
C ILE A 4 10.29 3.89 20.48
N THR A 5 10.22 4.07 21.80
CA THR A 5 10.57 3.07 22.82
C THR A 5 9.44 2.09 23.09
N ASP A 6 8.26 2.35 22.53
CA ASP A 6 7.13 1.44 22.61
C ASP A 6 7.27 0.36 21.53
N SER A 7 7.34 -0.89 21.98
CA SER A 7 7.16 -2.03 21.09
C SER A 7 5.72 -2.01 20.57
N LEU A 8 5.53 -1.54 19.35
CA LEU A 8 4.30 -1.71 18.57
C LEU A 8 4.18 -3.17 18.16
N ASP A 9 3.96 -4.06 19.12
CA ASP A 9 3.81 -5.49 18.84
C ASP A 9 2.39 -5.73 18.33
N SER A 10 2.30 -6.02 17.04
CA SER A 10 1.07 -6.47 16.40
C SER A 10 1.31 -7.89 15.91
N LEU A 11 0.38 -8.80 16.22
CA LEU A 11 0.54 -10.23 15.92
C LEU A 11 -0.49 -10.72 14.87
N PRO A 12 -0.43 -10.29 13.58
CA PRO A 12 -1.46 -10.61 12.59
C PRO A 12 -1.74 -12.10 12.36
N TYR A 13 -0.78 -13.00 12.64
CA TYR A 13 -1.00 -14.44 12.49
C TYR A 13 -1.73 -15.06 13.68
N LEU A 14 -1.79 -14.37 14.82
CA LEU A 14 -2.52 -14.79 16.02
C LEU A 14 -3.84 -14.02 16.15
N ASP A 15 -3.79 -12.70 15.95
CA ASP A 15 -4.91 -11.79 16.08
C ASP A 15 -5.72 -11.75 14.78
N ASN A 16 -6.82 -12.49 14.75
CA ASN A 16 -7.77 -12.43 13.65
C ASN A 16 -8.57 -11.12 13.72
N SER A 17 -8.11 -10.09 13.00
CA SER A 17 -8.84 -8.82 12.90
C SER A 17 -10.25 -9.04 12.33
N THR A 18 -11.29 -8.80 13.13
CA THR A 18 -12.68 -8.81 12.68
C THR A 18 -13.02 -7.50 11.97
N PRO A 19 -13.94 -7.48 11.00
CA PRO A 19 -14.32 -6.25 10.31
C PRO A 19 -14.90 -5.19 11.27
N GLU A 20 -15.58 -5.62 12.33
CA GLU A 20 -16.10 -4.74 13.38
C GLU A 20 -14.98 -4.06 14.18
N SER A 21 -13.95 -4.81 14.58
CA SER A 21 -12.77 -4.27 15.26
C SER A 21 -12.06 -3.23 14.39
N LEU A 22 -11.91 -3.50 13.09
CA LEU A 22 -11.33 -2.56 12.14
C LEU A 22 -12.17 -1.29 11.98
N ALA A 23 -13.49 -1.39 11.96
CA ALA A 23 -14.39 -0.24 11.88
C ALA A 23 -14.29 0.63 13.16
N SER A 24 -14.29 -0.02 14.33
CA SER A 24 -14.11 0.67 15.62
C SER A 24 -12.77 1.38 15.71
N ALA A 25 -11.67 0.69 15.36
CA ALA A 25 -10.33 1.27 15.34
C ALA A 25 -10.25 2.48 14.38
N ARG A 26 -10.84 2.38 13.19
CA ARG A 26 -10.90 3.50 12.24
C ARG A 26 -11.68 4.69 12.79
N ALA A 27 -12.78 4.46 13.50
CA ALA A 27 -13.57 5.52 14.13
C ALA A 27 -12.80 6.24 15.26
N LEU A 28 -12.02 5.50 16.05
CA LEU A 28 -11.16 6.10 17.08
C LEU A 28 -10.00 6.90 16.47
N ILE A 29 -9.41 6.39 15.38
CA ILE A 29 -8.37 7.11 14.63
C ILE A 29 -8.92 8.41 14.05
N SER A 30 -10.10 8.36 13.41
CA SER A 30 -10.71 9.57 12.84
C SER A 30 -11.10 10.59 13.90
N ALA A 31 -11.53 10.15 15.08
CA ALA A 31 -11.82 11.03 16.21
C ALA A 31 -10.55 11.69 16.80
N SER A 32 -9.39 11.02 16.71
CA SER A 32 -8.11 11.51 17.23
C SER A 32 -7.37 12.43 16.26
N LEU A 33 -7.75 12.41 14.97
CA LEU A 33 -7.15 13.25 13.93
C LEU A 33 -7.73 14.68 14.00
N PRO A 34 -6.90 15.73 13.91
CA PRO A 34 -7.39 17.10 13.85
C PRO A 34 -8.15 17.32 12.52
N PRO A 35 -9.17 18.19 12.48
CA PRO A 35 -9.94 18.44 11.25
C PRO A 35 -9.09 18.99 10.10
N SER A 36 -7.91 19.55 10.40
CA SER A 36 -6.94 20.04 9.40
C SER A 36 -6.19 18.92 8.67
N SER A 37 -6.19 17.68 9.16
CA SER A 37 -5.40 16.57 8.58
C SER A 37 -5.80 16.22 7.15
N THR A 38 -7.04 16.51 6.75
CA THR A 38 -7.54 16.28 5.39
C THR A 38 -7.16 17.40 4.42
N THR A 39 -6.86 18.59 4.93
CA THR A 39 -6.66 19.80 4.10
C THR A 39 -5.20 20.23 4.03
N SER A 40 -4.45 20.13 5.13
CA SER A 40 -3.03 20.50 5.15
C SER A 40 -2.13 19.27 5.00
N PRO A 41 -1.15 19.29 4.07
CA PRO A 41 -0.14 18.24 4.03
C PRO A 41 0.63 18.19 5.35
N HIS A 42 1.04 16.99 5.77
CA HIS A 42 1.81 16.78 6.98
C HIS A 42 3.12 17.61 6.94
N PRO A 43 3.55 18.25 8.04
CA PRO A 43 4.71 19.17 8.04
C PRO A 43 6.06 18.51 7.71
N SER A 44 6.14 17.18 7.73
CA SER A 44 7.34 16.44 7.28
C SER A 44 7.40 16.20 5.78
N LEU A 45 6.34 16.52 5.03
CA LEU A 45 6.38 16.45 3.58
C LEU A 45 7.15 17.67 3.05
N PRO A 46 8.14 17.47 2.16
CA PRO A 46 8.80 18.58 1.51
C PRO A 46 7.76 19.39 0.73
N SER A 47 7.89 20.72 0.74
CA SER A 47 7.06 21.58 -0.12
C SER A 47 7.18 21.08 -1.56
N PRO A 48 6.06 20.90 -2.28
CA PRO A 48 6.13 20.47 -3.67
C PRO A 48 7.02 21.45 -4.45
N PRO A 49 7.91 20.95 -5.33
CA PRO A 49 8.79 21.81 -6.10
C PRO A 49 7.94 22.72 -7.01
N PRO A 50 8.34 23.99 -7.19
CA PRO A 50 7.65 24.88 -8.10
C PRO A 50 7.71 24.27 -9.52
N SER A 51 6.57 23.91 -10.10
CA SER A 51 6.58 23.38 -11.46
C SER A 51 6.86 24.53 -12.43
N LEU A 52 7.85 24.38 -13.33
CA LEU A 52 8.16 25.37 -14.38
C LEU A 52 6.96 25.63 -15.32
N LEU A 53 6.03 24.68 -15.40
CA LEU A 53 4.80 24.74 -16.20
C LEU A 53 3.54 25.13 -15.37
N ALA A 54 3.70 25.46 -14.08
CA ALA A 54 2.59 25.65 -13.13
C ALA A 54 1.64 26.80 -13.47
N GLY A 55 2.00 27.71 -14.37
CA GLY A 55 1.18 28.87 -14.73
C GLY A 55 0.08 28.58 -15.75
N LYS A 56 0.47 28.32 -17.02
CA LYS A 56 -0.46 28.34 -18.17
C LYS A 56 -0.57 27.01 -18.93
N TYR A 57 0.35 26.08 -18.71
CA TYR A 57 0.44 24.82 -19.46
C TYR A 57 0.15 23.60 -18.62
N ARG A 58 -0.20 23.79 -17.33
CA ARG A 58 -0.75 22.69 -16.55
C ARG A 58 -2.13 22.36 -17.13
N PRO A 59 -2.34 21.16 -17.69
CA PRO A 59 -3.69 20.75 -18.04
C PRO A 59 -4.48 20.74 -16.72
N THR A 60 -5.41 21.68 -16.58
CA THR A 60 -6.36 21.68 -15.47
C THR A 60 -7.17 20.40 -15.62
N ALA A 61 -6.98 19.44 -14.72
CA ALA A 61 -7.72 18.18 -14.70
C ALA A 61 -9.26 18.37 -14.52
N THR A 62 -9.73 19.61 -14.40
CA THR A 62 -11.14 19.99 -14.19
C THR A 62 -11.86 20.38 -15.48
N SER A 63 -11.17 20.50 -16.61
CA SER A 63 -11.80 20.57 -17.93
C SER A 63 -11.29 19.39 -18.72
N ALA A 64 -12.18 18.45 -19.05
CA ALA A 64 -11.87 17.39 -20.01
C ALA A 64 -11.15 18.07 -21.19
N PRO A 65 -9.93 17.64 -21.56
CA PRO A 65 -9.24 18.26 -22.67
C PRO A 65 -10.19 18.19 -23.86
N ASN A 66 -10.64 19.35 -24.36
CA ASN A 66 -11.32 19.39 -25.65
C ASN A 66 -10.44 18.57 -26.57
N PRO A 67 -10.92 17.44 -27.12
CA PRO A 67 -10.06 16.54 -27.87
C PRO A 67 -9.46 17.38 -28.98
N LEU A 68 -8.14 17.62 -28.89
CA LEU A 68 -7.40 18.38 -29.88
C LEU A 68 -7.74 17.75 -31.21
N SER A 69 -8.43 18.49 -32.09
CA SER A 69 -8.73 18.00 -33.43
C SER A 69 -7.41 17.57 -34.05
N SER A 70 -7.34 16.33 -34.52
CA SER A 70 -6.14 15.82 -35.20
C SER A 70 -5.70 16.82 -36.26
N ILE A 71 -4.38 17.06 -36.33
CA ILE A 71 -3.81 17.97 -37.32
C ILE A 71 -4.31 17.52 -38.70
N LYS A 72 -5.05 18.39 -39.38
CA LYS A 72 -5.68 18.06 -40.67
C LYS A 72 -4.59 17.86 -41.73
N THR A 73 -4.37 16.61 -42.12
CA THR A 73 -3.49 16.23 -43.24
C THR A 73 -4.10 16.53 -44.61
N SER A 74 -5.37 16.98 -44.68
CA SER A 74 -6.09 17.28 -45.92
C SER A 74 -5.38 18.31 -46.81
N HIS A 75 -4.55 19.18 -46.23
CA HIS A 75 -3.75 20.16 -46.97
C HIS A 75 -2.69 19.52 -47.88
N TYR A 76 -2.28 18.28 -47.61
CA TYR A 76 -1.28 17.56 -48.42
C TYR A 76 -1.91 16.60 -49.43
N GLU A 77 -3.21 16.36 -49.35
CA GLU A 77 -3.95 15.42 -50.21
C GLU A 77 -4.41 16.05 -51.53
N SER A 78 -4.56 17.37 -51.57
CA SER A 78 -4.94 18.13 -52.78
C SER A 78 -4.18 19.46 -52.83
N PRO A 79 -2.94 19.49 -53.36
CA PRO A 79 -2.16 20.72 -53.43
C PRO A 79 -2.82 21.70 -54.41
N SER A 80 -3.16 22.89 -53.93
CA SER A 80 -3.81 23.93 -54.72
C SER A 80 -2.81 24.93 -55.32
N THR A 81 -1.65 25.08 -54.68
CA THR A 81 -0.57 25.97 -55.12
C THR A 81 0.67 25.20 -55.56
N LEU A 82 1.51 25.80 -56.43
CA LEU A 82 2.78 25.21 -56.85
C LEU A 82 3.71 24.94 -55.65
N ARG A 83 3.69 25.82 -54.65
CA ARG A 83 4.46 25.65 -53.41
C ARG A 83 4.01 24.42 -52.63
N GLU A 84 2.69 24.23 -52.48
CA GLU A 84 2.12 23.02 -51.87
C GLU A 84 2.50 21.76 -52.66
N ALA A 85 2.44 21.82 -53.98
CA ALA A 85 2.81 20.70 -54.84
C ALA A 85 4.31 20.35 -54.76
N CYS A 86 5.18 21.35 -54.61
CA CYS A 86 6.61 21.14 -54.40
C CYS A 86 6.92 20.54 -53.01
N ILE A 87 6.19 20.99 -51.98
CA ILE A 87 6.30 20.44 -50.63
C ILE A 87 5.82 18.99 -50.60
N SER A 88 4.67 18.68 -51.22
CA SER A 88 4.13 17.32 -51.27
C SER A 88 5.04 16.36 -52.03
N SER A 89 5.62 16.78 -53.17
CA SER A 89 6.56 15.95 -53.93
C SER A 89 7.84 15.64 -53.14
N PHE A 90 8.37 16.61 -52.39
CA PHE A 90 9.50 16.38 -51.50
C PHE A 90 9.18 15.36 -50.39
N TYR A 91 8.01 15.49 -49.74
CA TYR A 91 7.57 14.53 -48.73
C TYR A 91 7.36 13.12 -49.29
N LEU A 92 6.80 13.00 -50.50
CA LEU A 92 6.65 11.71 -51.17
C LEU A 92 8.01 11.08 -51.48
N GLY A 93 8.98 11.87 -51.96
CA GLY A 93 10.35 11.41 -52.16
C GLY A 93 11.03 10.94 -50.86
N LYS A 94 10.84 11.68 -49.76
CA LYS A 94 11.35 11.27 -48.43
C LYS A 94 10.67 10.02 -47.89
N ARG A 95 9.36 9.88 -48.10
CA ARG A 95 8.61 8.68 -47.73
C ARG A 95 9.11 7.47 -48.51
N GLN A 96 9.34 7.60 -49.81
CA GLN A 96 9.90 6.53 -50.63
C GLN A 96 11.27 6.08 -50.09
N GLN A 97 12.20 7.01 -49.86
CA GLN A 97 13.51 6.70 -49.26
C GLN A 97 13.39 6.00 -47.90
N THR A 98 12.43 6.41 -47.07
CA THR A 98 12.19 5.80 -45.75
C THR A 98 11.62 4.39 -45.88
N LEU A 99 10.71 4.16 -46.84
CA LEU A 99 10.14 2.83 -47.12
C LEU A 99 11.20 1.89 -47.69
N GLU A 100 12.09 2.37 -48.54
CA GLU A 100 13.22 1.57 -49.06
C GLU A 100 14.14 1.12 -47.91
N LEU A 101 14.45 2.00 -46.96
CA LEU A 101 15.22 1.64 -45.77
C LEU A 101 14.45 0.66 -44.85
N LEU A 102 13.14 0.85 -44.70
CA LEU A 102 12.30 -0.03 -43.89
C LEU A 102 12.17 -1.42 -44.52
N GLU A 103 12.09 -1.52 -45.85
CA GLU A 103 12.06 -2.79 -46.55
C GLU A 103 13.37 -3.57 -46.37
N GLN A 104 14.50 -2.87 -46.40
CA GLN A 104 15.82 -3.47 -46.24
C GLN A 104 16.14 -3.89 -44.79
N PHE A 105 15.82 -3.04 -43.81
CA PHE A 105 16.27 -3.23 -42.42
C PHE A 105 15.15 -3.47 -41.41
N GLY A 106 13.89 -3.26 -41.79
CA GLY A 106 12.75 -3.28 -40.87
C GLY A 106 12.57 -4.63 -40.19
N LYS A 107 12.65 -5.73 -40.95
CA LYS A 107 12.55 -7.08 -40.38
C LYS A 107 13.65 -7.35 -39.34
N ASN A 108 14.89 -7.00 -39.66
CA ASN A 108 16.03 -7.23 -38.77
C ASN A 108 15.94 -6.37 -37.51
N SER A 109 15.59 -5.09 -37.66
CA SER A 109 15.37 -4.19 -36.53
C SER A 109 14.23 -4.65 -35.62
N TRP A 110 13.14 -5.15 -36.21
CA TRP A 110 12.01 -5.69 -35.45
C TRP A 110 12.39 -6.95 -34.66
N LEU A 111 13.13 -7.88 -35.27
CA LEU A 111 13.59 -9.09 -34.58
C LEU A 111 14.54 -8.78 -33.42
N VAL A 112 15.48 -7.85 -33.61
CA VAL A 112 16.39 -7.41 -32.54
C VAL A 112 15.61 -6.72 -31.41
N HIS A 113 14.66 -5.86 -31.76
CA HIS A 113 13.83 -5.22 -30.74
C HIS A 113 13.00 -6.25 -29.97
N ASN A 114 12.43 -7.24 -30.66
CA ASN A 114 11.69 -8.32 -30.01
C ASN A 114 12.59 -9.14 -29.06
N SER A 115 13.81 -9.51 -29.47
CA SER A 115 14.72 -10.23 -28.56
C SER A 115 15.08 -9.41 -27.31
N VAL A 116 15.26 -8.09 -27.46
CA VAL A 116 15.51 -7.21 -26.31
C VAL A 116 14.29 -7.15 -25.39
N LEU A 117 13.07 -7.05 -25.94
CA LEU A 117 11.85 -7.08 -25.14
C LEU A 117 11.66 -8.41 -24.40
N GLU A 118 12.00 -9.54 -25.05
CA GLU A 118 11.95 -10.84 -24.39
C GLU A 118 12.96 -10.94 -23.25
N ASP A 119 14.16 -10.37 -23.40
CA ASP A 119 15.17 -10.34 -22.35
C ASP A 119 14.77 -9.45 -21.18
N GLU A 120 14.19 -8.26 -21.45
CA GLU A 120 13.60 -7.39 -20.44
C GLU A 120 12.46 -8.09 -19.68
N LEU A 121 11.58 -8.80 -20.39
CA LEU A 121 10.50 -9.56 -19.79
C LEU A 121 11.04 -10.67 -18.87
N ARG A 122 12.03 -11.44 -19.32
CA ARG A 122 12.68 -12.48 -18.49
C ARG A 122 13.35 -11.89 -17.25
N ALA A 123 13.98 -10.72 -17.37
CA ALA A 123 14.59 -10.03 -16.23
C ALA A 123 13.53 -9.61 -15.19
N LEU A 124 12.44 -8.99 -15.64
CA LEU A 124 11.32 -8.59 -14.76
C LEU A 124 10.64 -9.79 -14.11
N GLU A 125 10.45 -10.90 -14.83
CA GLU A 125 9.91 -12.14 -14.27
C GLU A 125 10.81 -12.71 -13.18
N LYS A 126 12.13 -12.68 -13.38
CA LYS A 126 13.11 -13.12 -12.38
C LYS A 126 13.07 -12.22 -11.13
N GLU A 127 13.06 -10.91 -11.30
CA GLU A 127 12.95 -9.95 -10.19
C GLU A 127 11.64 -10.16 -9.41
N LEU A 128 10.53 -10.39 -10.10
CA LEU A 128 9.24 -10.68 -9.48
C LEU A 128 9.27 -11.97 -8.66
N VAL A 129 9.89 -13.05 -9.17
CA VAL A 129 10.05 -14.30 -8.43
C VAL A 129 10.92 -14.08 -7.19
N GLN A 130 12.05 -13.37 -7.33
CA GLN A 130 12.93 -13.05 -6.21
C GLN A 130 12.20 -12.25 -5.12
N CYS A 131 11.47 -11.18 -5.47
CA CYS A 131 10.69 -10.41 -4.51
C CYS A 131 9.59 -11.26 -3.84
N ARG A 132 8.98 -12.22 -4.56
CA ARG A 132 8.03 -13.16 -3.96
C ARG A 132 8.70 -14.10 -2.97
N GLU A 133 9.87 -14.64 -3.28
CA GLU A 133 10.63 -15.50 -2.37
C GLU A 133 11.05 -14.73 -1.11
N GLU A 134 11.56 -13.51 -1.26
CA GLU A 134 11.93 -12.64 -0.14
C GLU A 134 10.71 -12.33 0.75
N THR A 135 9.58 -11.93 0.16
CA THR A 135 8.35 -11.63 0.92
C THR A 135 7.79 -12.86 1.62
N THR A 136 7.79 -14.02 0.96
CA THR A 136 7.35 -15.30 1.57
C THR A 136 8.30 -15.78 2.66
N GLY A 137 9.61 -15.57 2.51
CA GLY A 137 10.62 -15.82 3.54
C GLY A 137 10.36 -14.99 4.80
N VAL A 138 10.24 -13.66 4.67
CA VAL A 138 9.95 -12.76 5.79
C VAL A 138 8.60 -13.12 6.46
N ASN A 139 7.58 -13.42 5.67
CA ASN A 139 6.27 -13.82 6.21
C ASN A 139 6.33 -15.16 6.94
N ARG A 140 7.13 -16.12 6.46
CA ARG A 140 7.35 -17.41 7.13
C ARG A 140 8.06 -17.21 8.47
N GLU A 141 9.14 -16.45 8.50
CA GLU A 141 9.88 -16.12 9.73
C GLU A 141 8.99 -15.41 10.74
N ARG A 142 8.23 -14.38 10.30
CA ARG A 142 7.26 -13.69 11.14
C ARG A 142 6.23 -14.66 11.72
N LYS A 143 5.66 -15.56 10.90
CA LYS A 143 4.71 -16.55 11.37
C LYS A 143 5.32 -17.49 12.41
N GLN A 144 6.55 -17.95 12.21
CA GLN A 144 7.23 -18.84 13.17
C GLN A 144 7.44 -18.16 14.52
N LEU A 145 7.91 -16.92 14.53
CA LEU A 145 8.10 -16.14 15.77
C LEU A 145 6.79 -15.94 16.51
N GLN A 146 5.72 -15.55 15.80
CA GLN A 146 4.42 -15.32 16.44
C GLN A 146 3.79 -16.61 16.97
N VAL A 147 3.82 -17.70 16.20
CA VAL A 147 3.28 -18.98 16.66
C VAL A 147 4.08 -19.54 17.85
N GLY A 148 5.40 -19.34 17.89
CA GLY A 148 6.22 -19.69 19.06
C GLY A 148 5.83 -18.90 20.31
N ALA A 149 5.69 -17.57 20.18
CA ALA A 149 5.27 -16.70 21.28
C ALA A 149 3.86 -17.01 21.79
N LYS A 150 2.96 -17.52 20.92
CA LYS A 150 1.58 -17.87 21.28
C LYS A 150 1.51 -18.86 22.44
N GLU A 151 2.31 -19.91 22.42
CA GLU A 151 2.28 -20.95 23.45
C GLU A 151 2.71 -20.38 24.82
N GLU A 152 3.74 -19.53 24.81
CA GLU A 152 4.21 -18.82 26.01
C GLU A 152 3.12 -17.86 26.54
N MET A 153 2.48 -17.09 25.66
CA MET A 153 1.38 -16.20 26.03
C MET A 153 0.20 -16.97 26.64
N GLU A 154 -0.22 -18.08 26.04
CA GLU A 154 -1.30 -18.93 26.57
C GLU A 154 -0.90 -19.59 27.91
N GLY A 155 0.39 -19.90 28.11
CA GLY A 155 0.93 -20.36 29.38
C GLY A 155 0.82 -19.30 30.48
N LEU A 156 1.33 -18.10 30.20
CA LEU A 156 1.26 -16.96 31.11
C LEU A 156 -0.17 -16.56 31.44
N GLU A 157 -1.06 -16.57 30.46
CA GLU A 157 -2.47 -16.23 30.66
C GLU A 157 -3.19 -17.24 31.55
N ARG A 158 -2.92 -18.55 31.37
CA ARG A 158 -3.46 -19.59 32.26
C ARG A 158 -2.93 -19.47 33.68
N GLU A 159 -1.63 -19.24 33.83
CA GLU A 159 -1.02 -19.06 35.15
C GLU A 159 -1.57 -17.82 35.86
N TRP A 160 -1.73 -16.72 35.14
CA TRP A 160 -2.34 -15.50 35.64
C TRP A 160 -3.79 -15.73 36.07
N ARG A 161 -4.64 -16.33 35.22
CA ARG A 161 -6.03 -16.66 35.56
C ARG A 161 -6.13 -17.53 36.81
N ARG A 162 -5.25 -18.54 36.94
CA ARG A 162 -5.17 -19.40 38.12
C ARG A 162 -4.72 -18.60 39.36
N GLY A 163 -3.76 -17.70 39.21
CA GLY A 163 -3.31 -16.81 40.28
C GLY A 163 -4.43 -15.93 40.81
N VAL A 164 -5.16 -15.26 39.92
CA VAL A 164 -6.33 -14.43 40.26
C VAL A 164 -7.44 -15.29 40.86
N GLY A 165 -7.73 -16.45 40.28
CA GLY A 165 -8.72 -17.39 40.80
C GLY A 165 -8.45 -17.80 42.25
N ARG A 166 -7.20 -18.15 42.59
CA ARG A 166 -6.82 -18.46 43.97
C ARG A 166 -6.98 -17.28 44.92
N VAL A 167 -6.67 -16.05 44.49
CA VAL A 167 -6.89 -14.86 45.32
C VAL A 167 -8.37 -14.69 45.63
N VAL A 168 -9.22 -14.82 44.61
CA VAL A 168 -10.68 -14.76 44.78
C VAL A 168 -11.19 -15.89 45.69
N GLU A 169 -10.71 -17.12 45.52
CA GLU A 169 -11.07 -18.25 46.39
C GLU A 169 -10.69 -17.99 47.86
N VAL A 170 -9.52 -17.39 48.11
CA VAL A 170 -9.07 -17.02 49.46
C VAL A 170 -9.94 -15.89 50.04
N GLU A 171 -10.29 -14.87 49.24
CA GLU A 171 -11.16 -13.78 49.69
C GLU A 171 -12.58 -14.28 50.02
N VAL A 172 -13.13 -15.19 49.21
CA VAL A 172 -14.42 -15.84 49.48
C VAL A 172 -14.34 -16.68 50.76
N GLY A 173 -13.31 -17.51 50.90
CA GLY A 173 -13.11 -18.33 52.10
C GLY A 173 -12.93 -17.49 53.38
N LEU A 174 -12.22 -16.35 53.30
CA LEU A 174 -12.11 -15.41 54.41
C LEU A 174 -13.48 -14.83 54.79
N GLY A 175 -14.27 -14.41 53.80
CA GLY A 175 -15.63 -13.90 54.03
C GLY A 175 -16.57 -14.94 54.66
N GLU A 176 -16.48 -16.20 54.25
CA GLU A 176 -17.25 -17.29 54.86
C GLU A 176 -16.87 -17.51 56.33
N LEU A 177 -15.57 -17.50 56.66
CA LEU A 177 -15.08 -17.61 58.03
C LEU A 177 -15.48 -16.41 58.89
N GLU A 178 -15.49 -15.19 58.33
CA GLU A 178 -15.98 -14.01 59.04
C GLU A 178 -17.48 -14.13 59.37
N MET A 179 -18.28 -14.62 58.42
CA MET A 179 -19.70 -14.87 58.64
C MET A 179 -19.94 -15.96 59.70
N GLU A 180 -19.16 -17.02 59.68
CA GLU A 180 -19.22 -18.09 60.68
C GLU A 180 -18.81 -17.57 62.07
N ARG A 181 -17.75 -16.77 62.16
CA ARG A 181 -17.34 -16.09 63.40
C ARG A 181 -18.47 -15.23 63.96
N VAL A 182 -19.16 -14.45 63.12
CA VAL A 182 -20.30 -13.63 63.55
C VAL A 182 -21.45 -14.49 64.05
N ARG A 183 -21.74 -15.63 63.39
CA ARG A 183 -22.77 -16.59 63.85
C ARG A 183 -22.44 -17.17 65.22
N LEU A 184 -21.21 -17.67 65.40
CA LEU A 184 -20.76 -18.26 66.66
C LEU A 184 -20.77 -17.25 67.82
N LEU A 185 -20.38 -16.00 67.57
CA LEU A 185 -20.48 -14.92 68.56
C LEU A 185 -21.93 -14.62 68.97
N ARG A 186 -22.89 -14.87 68.09
CA ARG A 186 -24.31 -14.67 68.35
C ARG A 186 -24.93 -15.83 69.15
N GLU A 187 -24.45 -17.06 68.91
CA GLU A 187 -24.91 -18.28 69.60
C GLU A 187 -24.25 -18.47 70.98
N GLY A 188 -22.98 -18.07 71.15
CA GLY A 188 -22.27 -18.10 72.43
C GLY A 188 -22.59 -16.93 73.37
N GLY A 189 -23.54 -16.06 73.00
CA GLY A 189 -24.00 -14.91 73.78
C GLY A 189 -25.22 -15.16 74.68
N HIS A 190 -25.53 -16.42 75.00
CA HIS A 190 -26.57 -16.83 75.95
C HIS A 190 -25.98 -17.58 77.15
#